data_AF-A0A1H9DY45-F1
#
_entry.id   AF-A0A1H9DY45-F1
#
_cell.length_a   1.000
_cell.length_b   1.000
_cell.length_c   1.000
_cell.angle_alpha   90.00
_cell.angle_beta   90.00
_cell.angle_gamma   90.00
#
_symmetry.space_group_name_H-M   'P 1'
#
loop_
_entity.id
_entity.type
_entity.pdbx_description
1 polymer ?
#
loop_
_entity_poly.entity_id
_entity_poly.type
_entity_poly.pdbx_seq_one_letter_code
_entity_poly.pdbx_strand_id
1 'polypeptide(L)'
;MRSIFFLLLLLVAENCQAERTFVFFRHAEKQMNFSGQLSCQGLNRALRLPEVLVPRYGKPDELYASAPIEEKEGSSIRAVATLMPIAIQTSESIGLQFHARDTHALVSRLLASDNHQVTYIAWEHDHLVDAVKELVSSTGGESAQIPSISPFDYDSIYLVKLDKHLRFKSFTLEKEGLNQLPTQCVNPIES
;
A
#
# COMPACT_ATOMS: atom_id res chain seq x y z
N MET A 1 26.45 17.33 -59.61
CA MET A 1 25.19 17.01 -58.90
C MET A 1 25.55 16.28 -57.61
N ARG A 2 25.51 16.96 -56.46
CA ARG A 2 25.83 16.38 -55.15
C ARG A 2 24.53 15.85 -54.54
N SER A 3 24.34 14.53 -54.56
CA SER A 3 23.26 13.88 -53.82
C SER A 3 23.59 13.92 -52.33
N ILE A 4 22.84 14.72 -51.57
CA ILE A 4 22.84 14.69 -50.12
C ILE A 4 21.75 13.70 -49.70
N PHE A 5 22.16 12.52 -49.25
CA PHE A 5 21.27 11.52 -48.65
C PHE A 5 20.99 11.96 -47.21
N PHE A 6 19.80 12.51 -46.95
CA PHE A 6 19.33 12.80 -45.60
C PHE A 6 18.89 11.49 -44.94
N LEU A 7 19.73 10.95 -44.07
CA LEU A 7 19.40 9.79 -43.24
C LEU A 7 18.53 10.26 -42.07
N LEU A 8 17.22 10.04 -42.16
CA LEU A 8 16.26 10.33 -41.10
C LEU A 8 16.39 9.26 -40.01
N LEU A 9 17.11 9.57 -38.92
CA LEU A 9 17.14 8.73 -37.72
C LEU A 9 15.78 8.87 -37.00
N LEU A 10 14.88 7.91 -37.22
CA LEU A 10 13.70 7.72 -36.39
C LEU A 10 14.15 7.18 -35.03
N LEU A 11 14.33 8.07 -34.04
CA LEU A 11 14.35 7.67 -32.64
C LEU A 11 12.96 7.13 -32.30
N VAL A 12 12.83 5.81 -32.25
CA VAL A 12 11.69 5.17 -31.61
C VAL A 12 11.85 5.45 -30.12
N ALA A 13 11.17 6.47 -29.63
CA ALA A 13 10.99 6.67 -28.21
C ALA A 13 10.16 5.49 -27.72
N GLU A 14 10.81 4.46 -27.17
CA GLU A 14 10.08 3.52 -26.34
C GLU A 14 9.50 4.33 -25.18
N ASN A 15 8.18 4.48 -25.17
CA ASN A 15 7.45 4.91 -23.99
C ASN A 15 7.72 3.86 -22.91
N CYS A 16 8.78 4.06 -22.13
CA CYS A 16 9.03 3.43 -20.85
C CYS A 16 8.02 4.03 -19.86
N GLN A 17 6.74 3.71 -20.08
CA GLN A 17 5.76 3.89 -19.03
C GLN A 17 6.06 2.85 -17.96
N ALA A 18 6.29 3.35 -16.76
CA ALA A 18 6.72 2.55 -15.64
C ALA A 18 5.60 1.64 -15.13
N GLU A 19 6.01 0.50 -14.58
CA GLU A 19 5.11 -0.46 -13.95
C GLU A 19 4.43 0.14 -12.73
N ARG A 20 3.22 -0.32 -12.43
CA ARG A 20 2.51 0.08 -11.21
C ARG A 20 2.74 -0.95 -10.11
N THR A 21 3.13 -0.49 -8.94
CA THR A 21 3.41 -1.30 -7.75
C THR A 21 2.43 -0.92 -6.65
N PHE A 22 1.59 -1.87 -6.25
CA PHE A 22 0.65 -1.73 -5.15
C PHE A 22 1.16 -2.54 -3.95
N VAL A 23 1.39 -1.85 -2.84
CA VAL A 23 1.91 -2.42 -1.59
C VAL A 23 0.80 -2.40 -0.56
N PHE A 24 0.12 -3.54 -0.40
CA PHE A 24 -0.95 -3.69 0.57
C PHE A 24 -0.40 -4.29 1.87
N PHE A 25 -0.74 -3.70 3.00
CA PHE A 25 -0.43 -4.25 4.31
C PHE A 25 -1.55 -3.92 5.31
N ARG A 26 -1.68 -4.75 6.33
CA ARG A 26 -2.68 -4.53 7.36
C ARG A 26 -2.27 -3.33 8.23
N HIS A 27 -3.24 -2.66 8.83
CA HIS A 27 -2.96 -1.81 9.98
C HIS A 27 -2.12 -2.56 11.04
N ALA A 28 -1.27 -1.84 11.77
CA ALA A 28 -0.42 -2.40 12.81
C ALA A 28 -1.23 -2.91 14.04
N GLU A 29 -0.53 -3.47 15.02
CA GLU A 29 -1.13 -4.14 16.18
C GLU A 29 -2.16 -3.25 16.89
N LYS A 30 -3.32 -3.84 17.22
CA LYS A 30 -4.44 -3.17 17.88
C LYS A 30 -4.38 -3.33 19.41
N GLN A 31 -5.03 -2.43 20.13
CA GLN A 31 -5.36 -2.67 21.54
C GLN A 31 -6.42 -3.77 21.67
N MET A 32 -6.43 -4.45 22.82
CA MET A 32 -7.49 -5.41 23.19
C MET A 32 -8.70 -4.69 23.82
N ASN A 33 -9.20 -3.65 23.14
CA ASN A 33 -10.38 -2.88 23.53
C ASN A 33 -11.05 -2.26 22.29
N PHE A 34 -12.12 -1.49 22.51
CA PHE A 34 -12.91 -0.86 21.44
C PHE A 34 -12.49 0.58 21.12
N SER A 35 -11.29 1.02 21.52
CA SER A 35 -10.84 2.41 21.32
C SER A 35 -10.62 2.79 19.85
N GLY A 36 -10.51 1.82 18.96
CA GLY A 36 -10.13 2.07 17.57
C GLY A 36 -8.63 2.38 17.38
N GLN A 37 -7.82 2.28 18.45
CA GLN A 37 -6.41 2.68 18.46
C GLN A 37 -5.42 1.52 18.23
N LEU A 38 -4.19 1.89 17.86
CA LEU A 38 -3.04 1.00 17.88
C LEU A 38 -2.61 0.68 19.32
N SER A 39 -2.02 -0.49 19.53
CA SER A 39 -1.24 -0.76 20.75
C SER A 39 0.09 0.00 20.69
N CYS A 40 0.82 0.04 21.81
CA CYS A 40 2.18 0.57 21.81
C CYS A 40 3.10 -0.18 20.84
N GLN A 41 2.96 -1.52 20.74
CA GLN A 41 3.67 -2.30 19.74
C GLN A 41 3.30 -1.87 18.32
N GLY A 42 2.01 -1.62 18.06
CA GLY A 42 1.53 -1.17 16.76
C GLY A 42 2.04 0.23 16.38
N LEU A 43 2.11 1.15 17.35
CA LEU A 43 2.76 2.44 17.16
C LEU A 43 4.25 2.27 16.81
N ASN A 44 4.96 1.41 17.56
CA ASN A 44 6.37 1.13 17.28
C ASN A 44 6.56 0.54 15.87
N ARG A 45 5.67 -0.36 15.42
CA ARG A 45 5.66 -0.90 14.05
C ARG A 45 5.47 0.22 13.04
N ALA A 46 4.42 1.03 13.19
CA ALA A 46 4.11 2.13 12.29
C ALA A 46 5.30 3.08 12.12
N LEU A 47 6.01 3.40 13.22
CA LEU A 47 7.19 4.26 13.19
C LEU A 47 8.38 3.66 12.43
N ARG A 48 8.45 2.33 12.27
CA ARG A 48 9.51 1.64 11.51
C ARG A 48 9.17 1.36 10.06
N LEU A 49 7.89 1.36 9.69
CA LEU A 49 7.48 1.13 8.31
C LEU A 49 8.16 2.05 7.27
N PRO A 50 8.42 3.35 7.51
CA PRO A 50 9.11 4.16 6.52
C PRO A 50 10.52 3.65 6.18
N GLU A 51 11.26 3.17 7.19
CA GLU A 51 12.60 2.57 7.03
C GLU A 51 12.56 1.21 6.31
N VAL A 52 11.42 0.53 6.31
CA VAL A 52 11.25 -0.78 5.65
C VAL A 52 10.72 -0.61 4.23
N LEU A 53 9.62 0.14 4.04
CA LEU A 53 8.90 0.17 2.77
C LEU A 53 9.57 1.07 1.74
N VAL A 54 10.01 2.28 2.13
CA VAL A 54 10.56 3.27 1.18
C VAL A 54 11.83 2.75 0.50
N PRO A 55 12.81 2.13 1.20
CA PRO A 55 13.98 1.56 0.53
C PRO A 55 13.65 0.36 -0.36
N ARG A 56 12.58 -0.40 -0.07
CA ARG A 56 12.21 -1.61 -0.82
C ARG A 56 11.38 -1.31 -2.08
N TYR A 57 10.47 -0.36 -1.99
CA TYR A 57 9.48 -0.10 -3.03
C TYR A 57 9.53 1.31 -3.62
N GLY A 58 10.34 2.20 -3.04
CA GLY A 58 10.45 3.60 -3.44
C GLY A 58 9.48 4.51 -2.69
N LYS A 59 9.64 5.83 -2.85
CA LYS A 59 8.70 6.82 -2.32
C LYS A 59 7.31 6.57 -2.92
N PRO A 60 6.23 6.48 -2.13
CA PRO A 60 4.88 6.35 -2.65
C PRO A 60 4.45 7.64 -3.35
N ASP A 61 3.72 7.50 -4.45
CA ASP A 61 3.00 8.59 -5.11
C ASP A 61 1.59 8.77 -4.53
N GLU A 62 1.03 7.70 -3.93
CA GLU A 62 -0.28 7.69 -3.29
C GLU A 62 -0.28 6.83 -2.03
N LEU A 63 -1.08 7.26 -1.05
CA LEU A 63 -1.32 6.56 0.21
C LEU A 63 -2.83 6.39 0.41
N TYR A 64 -3.30 5.18 0.68
CA TYR A 64 -4.70 4.93 1.04
C TYR A 64 -4.83 4.18 2.35
N ALA A 65 -5.74 4.63 3.21
CA ALA A 65 -6.09 3.95 4.45
C ALA A 65 -7.59 3.66 4.49
N SER A 66 -8.00 2.59 5.17
CA SER A 66 -9.41 2.42 5.50
C SER A 66 -9.86 3.54 6.44
N ALA A 67 -10.79 4.34 5.94
CA ALA A 67 -11.29 5.51 6.65
C ALA A 67 -12.12 5.08 7.86
N PRO A 68 -11.96 5.76 9.01
CA PRO A 68 -12.89 5.57 10.12
C PRO A 68 -14.29 5.98 9.67
N ILE A 69 -15.30 5.25 10.16
CA ILE A 69 -16.69 5.69 10.10
C ILE A 69 -16.83 6.96 10.94
N GLU A 70 -17.35 8.02 10.33
CA GLU A 70 -17.67 9.30 10.97
C GLU A 70 -18.75 9.13 12.05
N GLU A 71 -18.75 10.02 13.05
CA GLU A 71 -19.74 10.03 14.14
C GLU A 71 -19.88 8.70 14.92
N LYS A 72 -18.85 7.84 14.86
CA LYS A 72 -18.79 6.56 15.56
C LYS A 72 -17.61 6.53 16.53
N GLU A 73 -17.89 6.60 17.83
CA GLU A 73 -16.87 6.41 18.86
C GLU A 73 -16.23 5.02 18.73
N GLY A 74 -14.91 4.96 18.91
CA GLY A 74 -14.15 3.71 18.77
C GLY A 74 -14.01 3.20 17.34
N SER A 75 -14.44 3.98 16.35
CA SER A 75 -14.18 3.71 14.94
C SER A 75 -12.68 3.57 14.71
N SER A 76 -12.29 2.58 13.92
CA SER A 76 -10.89 2.22 13.77
C SER A 76 -10.14 3.30 12.99
N ILE A 77 -9.18 3.96 13.64
CA ILE A 77 -8.23 4.87 12.98
C ILE A 77 -6.90 4.18 12.65
N ARG A 78 -6.77 2.90 13.01
CA ARG A 78 -5.50 2.15 12.98
C ARG A 78 -4.80 2.18 11.62
N ALA A 79 -5.53 2.06 10.52
CA ALA A 79 -4.94 2.11 9.18
C ALA A 79 -4.29 3.47 8.91
N VAL A 80 -4.98 4.56 9.28
CA VAL A 80 -4.47 5.93 9.19
C VAL A 80 -3.23 6.10 10.07
N ALA A 81 -3.29 5.69 11.33
CA ALA A 81 -2.14 5.78 12.25
C ALA A 81 -0.95 4.94 11.78
N THR A 82 -1.19 3.82 11.08
CA THR A 82 -0.14 2.95 10.53
C THR A 82 0.60 3.65 9.38
N LEU A 83 -0.12 4.36 8.51
CA LEU A 83 0.47 5.10 7.39
C LEU A 83 1.05 6.46 7.75
N MET A 84 0.62 7.05 8.85
CA MET A 84 0.98 8.43 9.22
C MET A 84 2.49 8.68 9.24
N PRO A 85 3.36 7.81 9.79
CA PRO A 85 4.81 8.04 9.75
C PRO A 85 5.38 8.09 8.32
N ILE A 86 4.85 7.27 7.40
CA ILE A 86 5.24 7.30 5.98
C ILE A 86 4.78 8.61 5.37
N ALA A 87 3.50 8.97 5.53
CA ALA A 87 2.91 10.21 5.02
C ALA A 87 3.71 11.45 5.45
N ILE A 88 4.12 11.50 6.72
CA ILE A 88 4.97 12.57 7.27
C ILE A 88 6.34 12.58 6.58
N GLN A 89 7.04 11.44 6.53
CA GLN A 89 8.38 11.36 5.96
C GLN A 89 8.39 11.71 4.46
N THR A 90 7.36 11.30 3.73
CA THR A 90 7.27 11.46 2.28
C THR A 90 6.54 12.73 1.84
N SER A 91 5.94 13.45 2.80
CA SER A 91 5.07 14.63 2.58
C SER A 91 3.88 14.34 1.67
N GLU A 92 3.29 13.14 1.79
CA GLU A 92 2.14 12.70 0.99
C GLU A 92 0.84 12.75 1.79
N SER A 93 -0.28 13.03 1.11
CA SER A 93 -1.61 12.97 1.74
C SER A 93 -2.13 11.53 1.82
N ILE A 94 -2.84 11.20 2.90
CA ILE A 94 -3.55 9.91 3.03
C ILE A 94 -4.96 10.06 2.46
N GLY A 95 -5.29 9.26 1.44
CA GLY A 95 -6.65 9.12 0.91
C GLY A 95 -7.56 8.37 1.88
N LEU A 96 -8.65 9.03 2.28
CA LEU A 96 -9.64 8.54 3.27
C LEU A 96 -11.07 8.44 2.68
N GLN A 97 -11.19 8.20 1.37
CA GLN A 97 -12.48 8.18 0.67
C GLN A 97 -13.26 6.87 0.84
N PHE A 98 -12.63 5.83 1.42
CA PHE A 98 -13.13 4.46 1.41
C PHE A 98 -13.09 3.86 2.82
N HIS A 99 -14.20 3.29 3.27
CA HIS A 99 -14.25 2.49 4.50
C HIS A 99 -13.80 1.06 4.22
N ALA A 100 -13.55 0.29 5.28
CA ALA A 100 -12.98 -1.05 5.19
C ALA A 100 -13.68 -2.00 4.19
N ARG A 101 -14.99 -1.86 3.97
CA ARG A 101 -15.77 -2.72 3.05
C ARG A 101 -15.82 -2.22 1.60
N ASP A 102 -15.33 -1.02 1.33
CA ASP A 102 -15.43 -0.37 0.02
C ASP A 102 -14.30 -0.83 -0.91
N THR A 103 -13.95 -2.12 -0.89
CA THR A 103 -12.81 -2.69 -1.63
C THR A 103 -12.94 -2.47 -3.13
N HIS A 104 -14.14 -2.63 -3.67
CA HIS A 104 -14.41 -2.38 -5.09
C HIS A 104 -14.17 -0.92 -5.48
N ALA A 105 -14.61 0.03 -4.64
CA ALA A 105 -14.41 1.45 -4.90
C ALA A 105 -12.91 1.82 -4.82
N LEU A 106 -12.19 1.25 -3.84
CA LEU A 106 -10.73 1.36 -3.75
C LEU A 106 -10.05 0.82 -5.02
N VAL A 107 -10.34 -0.42 -5.43
CA VAL A 107 -9.72 -1.04 -6.61
C VAL A 107 -10.02 -0.24 -7.88
N SER A 108 -11.27 0.22 -8.04
CA SER A 108 -11.65 1.10 -9.16
C SER A 108 -10.81 2.38 -9.18
N ARG A 109 -10.55 2.99 -8.01
CA ARG A 109 -9.71 4.19 -7.88
C ARG A 109 -8.23 3.91 -8.19
N LEU A 110 -7.71 2.75 -7.78
CA LEU A 110 -6.33 2.34 -8.06
C LEU A 110 -6.09 2.14 -9.56
N LEU A 111 -7.07 1.57 -10.28
CA LEU A 111 -6.97 1.34 -11.72
C LEU A 111 -7.16 2.61 -12.56
N ALA A 112 -7.97 3.55 -12.08
CA ALA A 112 -8.24 4.81 -12.78
C ALA A 112 -7.08 5.84 -12.72
N SER A 113 -6.03 5.59 -11.93
CA SER A 113 -4.98 6.59 -11.69
C SER A 113 -3.84 6.51 -12.71
N ASP A 114 -3.69 7.51 -13.58
CA ASP A 114 -2.80 7.38 -14.76
C ASP A 114 -1.32 7.68 -14.53
N ASN A 115 -0.93 8.25 -13.38
CA ASN A 115 0.41 8.82 -13.18
C ASN A 115 1.21 8.27 -11.98
N HIS A 116 0.77 7.20 -11.32
CA HIS A 116 1.45 6.69 -10.11
C HIS A 116 2.12 5.36 -10.36
N GLN A 117 3.37 5.26 -9.89
CA GLN A 117 4.21 4.09 -9.97
C GLN A 117 4.15 3.26 -8.70
N VAL A 118 3.97 3.90 -7.54
CA VAL A 118 3.98 3.23 -6.24
C VAL A 118 2.82 3.72 -5.38
N THR A 119 1.94 2.82 -4.98
CA THR A 119 0.82 3.11 -4.06
C THR A 119 0.93 2.22 -2.83
N TYR A 120 0.88 2.81 -1.64
CA TYR A 120 0.81 2.07 -0.39
C TYR A 120 -0.61 2.08 0.18
N ILE A 121 -1.07 0.93 0.64
CA ILE A 121 -2.44 0.71 1.10
C ILE A 121 -2.42 0.04 2.46
N ALA A 122 -2.85 0.75 3.51
CA ALA A 122 -3.06 0.17 4.83
C ALA A 122 -4.53 -0.15 5.07
N TRP A 123 -4.85 -1.37 5.46
CA TRP A 123 -6.25 -1.81 5.53
C TRP A 123 -6.56 -2.73 6.71
N GLU A 124 -7.82 -3.15 6.80
CA GLU A 124 -8.31 -4.17 7.75
C GLU A 124 -8.05 -5.58 7.17
N HIS A 125 -7.72 -6.58 8.00
CA HIS A 125 -7.12 -7.83 7.49
C HIS A 125 -7.97 -8.61 6.49
N ASP A 126 -9.27 -8.78 6.76
CA ASP A 126 -10.13 -9.58 5.88
C ASP A 126 -10.35 -8.82 4.57
N HIS A 127 -10.72 -7.55 4.67
CA HIS A 127 -11.00 -6.74 3.50
C HIS A 127 -9.75 -6.35 2.70
N LEU A 128 -8.56 -6.44 3.28
CA LEU A 128 -7.29 -6.29 2.56
C LEU A 128 -7.15 -7.41 1.54
N VAL A 129 -7.40 -8.65 1.96
CA VAL A 129 -7.28 -9.82 1.10
C VAL A 129 -8.33 -9.75 -0.01
N ASP A 130 -9.54 -9.29 0.30
CA ASP A 130 -10.59 -9.06 -0.69
C ASP A 130 -10.17 -8.03 -1.76
N ALA A 131 -9.63 -6.87 -1.34
CA ALA A 131 -9.16 -5.85 -2.25
C ALA A 131 -8.00 -6.34 -3.15
N VAL A 132 -7.06 -7.11 -2.61
CA VAL A 132 -5.97 -7.70 -3.39
C VAL A 132 -6.50 -8.70 -4.41
N LYS A 133 -7.40 -9.61 -3.99
CA LYS A 133 -8.02 -10.58 -4.89
C LYS A 133 -8.76 -9.91 -6.03
N GLU A 134 -9.52 -8.86 -5.71
CA GLU A 134 -10.28 -8.08 -6.66
C GLU A 134 -9.39 -7.34 -7.66
N LEU A 135 -8.30 -6.70 -7.19
CA LEU A 135 -7.30 -6.06 -8.07
C LEU A 135 -6.67 -7.08 -9.03
N VAL A 136 -6.28 -8.25 -8.51
CA VAL A 136 -5.65 -9.32 -9.29
C VAL A 136 -6.60 -9.87 -10.34
N SER A 137 -7.85 -10.18 -9.99
CA SER A 137 -8.84 -10.68 -10.96
C SER A 137 -9.22 -9.63 -12.00
N SER A 138 -9.38 -8.36 -11.60
CA SER A 138 -9.77 -7.27 -12.51
C SER A 138 -8.70 -6.95 -13.54
N THR A 139 -7.46 -7.38 -13.30
CA THR A 139 -6.29 -7.14 -14.17
C THR A 139 -5.84 -8.40 -14.90
N GLY A 140 -6.61 -9.49 -14.82
CA GLY A 140 -6.37 -10.74 -15.56
C GLY A 140 -5.50 -11.77 -14.86
N GLY A 141 -5.19 -11.60 -13.58
CA GLY A 141 -4.51 -12.59 -12.74
C GLY A 141 -5.46 -13.58 -12.05
N GLU A 142 -4.91 -14.65 -11.50
CA GLU A 142 -5.66 -15.69 -10.79
C GLU A 142 -5.81 -15.38 -9.30
N SER A 143 -6.96 -14.84 -8.89
CA SER A 143 -7.23 -14.48 -7.49
C SER A 143 -7.18 -15.66 -6.51
N ALA A 144 -7.34 -16.89 -6.98
CA ALA A 144 -7.20 -18.11 -6.18
C ALA A 144 -5.77 -18.31 -5.63
N GLN A 145 -4.76 -17.68 -6.24
CA GLN A 145 -3.37 -17.73 -5.78
C GLN A 145 -3.08 -16.78 -4.62
N ILE A 146 -4.03 -15.91 -4.24
CA ILE A 146 -3.86 -14.93 -3.18
C ILE A 146 -4.24 -15.57 -1.83
N PRO A 147 -3.28 -15.84 -0.94
CA PRO A 147 -3.54 -16.53 0.32
C PRO A 147 -4.27 -15.62 1.31
N SER A 148 -5.08 -16.22 2.18
CA SER A 148 -5.54 -15.56 3.41
C SER A 148 -4.40 -15.46 4.42
N ILE A 149 -4.45 -14.47 5.30
CA ILE A 149 -3.55 -14.34 6.45
C ILE A 149 -4.29 -14.55 7.76
N SER A 150 -3.55 -14.93 8.80
CA SER A 150 -4.08 -15.03 10.16
C SER A 150 -4.58 -13.66 10.65
N PRO A 151 -5.66 -13.60 11.44
CA PRO A 151 -6.09 -12.38 12.11
C PRO A 151 -5.07 -11.83 13.12
N PHE A 152 -3.98 -12.56 13.38
CA PHE A 152 -2.85 -12.14 14.21
C PHE A 152 -1.59 -11.81 13.39
N ASP A 153 -1.64 -11.91 12.06
CA ASP A 153 -0.55 -11.48 11.19
C ASP A 153 -0.64 -9.97 10.96
N TYR A 154 0.39 -9.26 11.40
CA TYR A 154 0.58 -7.81 11.23
C TYR A 154 1.80 -7.51 10.35
N ASP A 155 2.46 -8.54 9.81
CA ASP A 155 3.78 -8.45 9.19
C ASP A 155 3.74 -8.73 7.69
N SER A 156 2.64 -9.29 7.19
CA SER A 156 2.46 -9.61 5.78
C SER A 156 2.30 -8.37 4.90
N ILE A 157 3.06 -8.33 3.81
CA ILE A 157 2.93 -7.37 2.71
C ILE A 157 2.48 -8.12 1.46
N TYR A 158 1.37 -7.69 0.89
CA TYR A 158 0.87 -8.17 -0.39
C TYR A 158 1.33 -7.20 -1.48
N LEU A 159 2.31 -7.62 -2.27
CA LEU A 159 2.87 -6.85 -3.38
C LEU A 159 2.22 -7.28 -4.69
N VAL A 160 1.47 -6.38 -5.33
CA VAL A 160 0.91 -6.60 -6.66
C VAL A 160 1.60 -5.65 -7.65
N LYS A 161 2.08 -6.19 -8.76
CA LYS A 161 2.63 -5.40 -9.87
C LYS A 161 1.78 -5.54 -11.12
N LEU A 162 1.51 -4.43 -11.78
CA LEU A 162 0.86 -4.37 -13.09
C LEU A 162 1.82 -3.81 -14.12
N ASP A 163 1.69 -4.27 -15.37
CA ASP A 163 2.38 -3.67 -16.50
C ASP A 163 1.80 -2.29 -16.86
N LYS A 164 2.44 -1.59 -17.80
CA LYS A 164 2.00 -0.28 -18.29
C LYS A 164 0.60 -0.23 -18.91
N HIS A 165 -0.01 -1.39 -19.19
CA HIS A 165 -1.36 -1.54 -19.73
C HIS A 165 -2.36 -2.04 -18.69
N LEU A 166 -1.99 -1.99 -17.40
CA LEU A 166 -2.79 -2.45 -16.27
C LEU A 166 -3.12 -3.93 -16.28
N ARG A 167 -2.26 -4.73 -16.89
CA ARG A 167 -2.38 -6.18 -16.84
C ARG A 167 -1.56 -6.72 -15.68
N PHE A 168 -2.10 -7.73 -15.01
CA PHE A 168 -1.43 -8.43 -13.94
C PHE A 168 -0.06 -8.92 -14.40
N LYS A 169 0.99 -8.52 -13.66
CA LYS A 169 2.36 -8.96 -13.92
C LYS A 169 2.83 -9.97 -12.88
N SER A 170 2.63 -9.68 -11.59
CA SER A 170 3.06 -10.57 -10.52
C SER A 170 2.37 -10.25 -9.19
N PHE A 171 2.29 -11.28 -8.35
CA PHE A 171 1.98 -11.17 -6.92
C PHE A 171 3.15 -11.74 -6.10
N THR A 172 3.45 -11.13 -4.96
CA THR A 172 4.39 -11.66 -3.97
C THR A 172 3.88 -11.37 -2.56
N LEU A 173 3.95 -12.38 -1.69
CA LEU A 173 3.72 -12.22 -0.26
C LEU A 173 5.07 -12.05 0.45
N GLU A 174 5.32 -10.87 0.98
CA GLU A 174 6.55 -10.50 1.68
C GLU A 174 6.29 -10.26 3.17
N LYS A 175 7.36 -10.01 3.92
CA LYS A 175 7.31 -9.71 5.37
C LYS A 175 7.98 -8.37 5.67
N GLU A 176 7.39 -7.60 6.57
CA GLU A 176 7.98 -6.38 7.14
C GLU A 176 9.19 -6.70 8.03
N GLY A 177 9.14 -7.83 8.76
CA GLY A 177 10.19 -8.24 9.68
C GLY A 177 10.14 -7.53 11.05
N LEU A 178 8.96 -7.06 11.46
CA LEU A 178 8.75 -6.19 12.62
C LEU A 178 7.99 -6.87 13.79
N ASN A 179 7.80 -8.20 13.74
CA ASN A 179 7.07 -8.96 14.78
C ASN A 179 7.67 -8.93 16.20
N GLN A 180 8.96 -8.57 16.34
CA GLN A 180 9.67 -8.60 17.63
C GLN A 180 9.81 -7.21 18.26
N LEU A 181 8.98 -6.25 17.86
CA LEU A 181 9.04 -4.91 18.44
C LEU A 181 8.53 -4.87 19.90
N PRO A 182 9.07 -3.95 20.74
CA PRO A 182 8.65 -3.80 22.12
C PRO A 182 7.16 -3.49 22.27
N THR A 183 6.57 -3.93 23.39
CA THR A 183 5.18 -3.64 23.74
C THR A 183 5.01 -2.36 24.54
N GLN A 184 6.10 -1.70 24.95
CA GLN A 184 6.10 -0.37 25.56
C GLN A 184 6.11 0.70 24.47
N CYS A 185 5.40 1.80 24.70
CA CYS A 185 5.38 2.90 23.75
C CYS A 185 6.76 3.57 23.70
N VAL A 186 7.18 3.99 22.50
CA VAL A 186 8.39 4.80 22.36
C VAL A 186 8.29 6.05 23.24
N ASN A 187 9.33 6.34 24.01
CA ASN A 187 9.46 7.59 24.75
C ASN A 187 10.34 8.55 23.92
N PRO A 188 9.77 9.59 23.30
CA PRO A 188 10.52 10.47 22.41
C PRO A 188 11.49 11.42 23.14
N ILE A 189 11.51 11.41 24.48
CA ILE A 189 12.28 12.36 25.30
C ILE A 189 13.59 11.75 25.83
N GLU A 190 13.79 10.45 25.70
CA GLU A 190 15.03 9.77 26.12
C GLU A 190 15.87 9.42 24.88
N SER A 191 16.76 10.32 24.51
CA SER A 191 17.84 10.12 23.53
C SER A 191 19.19 10.02 24.22
#